data_AF-A0A090W193-F1
#
_entry.id   AF-A0A090W193-F1
#
_cell.length_a   1.000
_cell.length_b   1.000
_cell.length_c   1.000
_cell.angle_alpha   90.00
_cell.angle_beta   90.00
_cell.angle_gamma   90.00
#
_symmetry.space_group_name_H-M   'P 1'
#
loop_
_entity.id
_entity.type
_entity.pdbx_description
1 polymer ?
#
loop_
_entity_poly.entity_id
_entity_poly.type
_entity_poly.pdbx_seq_one_letter_code
_entity_poly.pdbx_strand_id
1 'polypeptide(L)' 'MLLKSGDINFSKSTPRQEPCGIYIIENKLNEKDIEISVENCDSIVKILNVSFQK' A
#
# COMPACT_ATOMS: atom_id res chain seq x y z
N MET A 1 -0.61 7.25 -15.38
CA MET A 1 -0.11 7.43 -13.99
C MET A 1 -1.13 6.78 -13.06
N LEU A 2 -0.74 5.79 -12.28
CA LEU A 2 -1.67 4.95 -11.49
C LEU A 2 -1.97 5.52 -10.09
N LEU A 3 -0.98 6.17 -9.45
CA LEU A 3 -1.11 6.79 -8.14
C LEU A 3 -0.19 8.01 -8.08
N LYS A 4 -0.69 9.18 -7.64
CA LYS A 4 0.15 10.39 -7.40
C LYS A 4 0.48 10.58 -5.91
N SER A 5 -0.47 10.24 -5.07
CA SER A 5 -0.47 10.39 -3.61
C SER A 5 -1.32 9.26 -3.03
N GLY A 6 -1.27 9.00 -1.73
CA GLY A 6 -2.10 8.00 -1.07
C GLY A 6 -1.84 8.06 0.43
N ASP A 7 -2.79 7.54 1.20
CA ASP A 7 -2.72 7.52 2.66
C ASP A 7 -2.30 6.12 3.14
N ILE A 8 -1.45 6.05 4.16
CA ILE A 8 -1.04 4.77 4.73
C ILE A 8 -2.03 4.36 5.81
N ASN A 9 -2.66 3.20 5.63
CA ASN A 9 -3.48 2.60 6.66
C ASN A 9 -2.60 1.81 7.64
N PHE A 10 -2.11 2.49 8.68
CA PHE A 10 -1.27 1.88 9.72
C PHE A 10 -1.97 0.76 10.50
N SER A 11 -3.30 0.78 10.59
CA SER A 11 -4.08 -0.25 11.27
C SER A 11 -4.05 -1.59 10.53
N LYS A 12 -3.94 -1.56 9.19
CA LYS A 12 -3.80 -2.75 8.34
C LYS A 12 -2.35 -3.10 7.99
N SER A 13 -1.41 -2.21 8.31
CA SER A 13 0.01 -2.37 7.97
C SER A 13 0.78 -3.06 9.09
N THR A 14 1.87 -3.75 8.73
CA THR A 14 2.84 -4.33 9.67
C THR A 14 4.23 -3.72 9.45
N PRO A 15 4.42 -2.42 9.78
CA PRO A 15 5.64 -1.68 9.43
C PRO A 15 6.91 -2.18 10.16
N ARG A 16 6.76 -2.94 11.25
CA ARG A 16 7.87 -3.48 12.06
C ARG A 16 8.14 -4.97 11.80
N GLN A 17 7.59 -5.51 10.72
CA GLN A 17 7.87 -6.87 10.31
C GLN A 17 9.31 -6.95 9.75
N GLU A 18 10.07 -7.95 10.17
CA GLU A 18 11.39 -8.24 9.62
C GLU A 18 11.29 -9.46 8.67
N PRO A 19 12.00 -9.47 7.53
CA PRO A 19 13.06 -8.53 7.11
C PRO A 19 12.55 -7.24 6.44
N CYS A 20 11.26 -7.14 6.12
CA CYS A 20 10.67 -5.96 5.47
C CYS A 20 9.29 -5.64 6.06
N GLY A 21 8.96 -4.35 6.14
CA GLY A 21 7.67 -3.90 6.64
C GLY A 21 6.60 -3.94 5.56
N ILE A 22 5.40 -4.42 5.90
CA ILE A 22 4.25 -4.37 4.98
C ILE A 22 3.46 -3.10 5.23
N TYR A 23 3.16 -2.37 4.16
CA TYR A 23 2.38 -1.14 4.17
C TYR A 23 1.18 -1.27 3.26
N ILE A 24 0.04 -0.80 3.75
CA ILE A 24 -1.21 -0.73 3.02
C ILE A 24 -1.47 0.74 2.67
N ILE A 25 -1.43 1.05 1.38
CA ILE A 25 -1.68 2.38 0.84
C ILE A 25 -3.09 2.42 0.30
N GLU A 26 -3.91 3.34 0.80
CA GLU A 26 -5.28 3.58 0.37
C GLU A 26 -5.34 4.85 -0.49
N ASN A 27 -6.14 4.82 -1.55
CA ASN A 27 -6.42 5.99 -2.40
C ASN A 27 -7.79 5.85 -3.08
N LYS A 28 -8.37 6.96 -3.52
CA LYS A 28 -9.54 7.01 -4.38
C LYS A 28 -9.14 7.27 -5.82
N LEU A 29 -9.42 6.31 -6.69
CA LEU A 29 -9.27 6.46 -8.14
C LEU A 29 -10.66 6.40 -8.78
N ASN A 30 -11.09 7.49 -9.42
CA ASN A 30 -12.40 7.58 -10.08
C ASN A 30 -13.55 7.12 -9.17
N GLU A 31 -13.59 7.66 -7.94
CA GLU A 31 -14.59 7.35 -6.90
C GLU A 31 -14.57 5.92 -6.35
N LYS A 32 -13.59 5.11 -6.73
CA LYS A 32 -13.37 3.77 -6.17
C LYS A 32 -12.21 3.77 -5.21
N ASP A 33 -12.41 3.17 -4.05
CA ASP A 33 -11.33 2.94 -3.09
C ASP A 33 -10.40 1.86 -3.65
N ILE A 34 -9.12 2.18 -3.71
CA ILE A 34 -8.03 1.28 -4.07
C ILE A 34 -7.19 1.07 -2.85
N GLU A 35 -6.82 -0.19 -2.63
CA GLU A 35 -5.87 -0.59 -1.62
C GLU A 35 -4.66 -1.24 -2.30
N ILE A 36 -3.47 -0.74 -2.00
CA ILE A 36 -2.20 -1.24 -2.54
C ILE A 36 -1.37 -1.76 -1.37
N SER A 37 -1.09 -3.04 -1.40
CA SER A 37 -0.18 -3.67 -0.44
C SER A 37 1.23 -3.62 -1.00
N VAL A 38 2.15 -3.00 -0.27
CA VAL A 38 3.56 -2.94 -0.62
C VAL A 38 4.41 -3.49 0.52
N GLU A 39 5.48 -4.18 0.14
CA GLU A 39 6.56 -4.58 1.03
C GLU A 39 7.68 -3.55 0.88
N ASN A 40 7.97 -2.82 1.95
CA ASN A 40 9.01 -1.79 1.99
C ASN A 40 10.23 -2.34 2.73
N CYS A 41 11.29 -2.60 1.97
CA CYS A 41 12.62 -2.99 2.46
C CYS A 41 13.58 -1.79 2.32
N ASP A 42 14.80 -1.90 2.88
CA ASP A 42 15.80 -0.80 3.00
C ASP A 42 15.94 0.14 1.79
N SER A 43 15.89 -0.39 0.57
CA SER A 43 16.05 0.41 -0.66
C SER A 43 15.11 0.02 -1.78
N ILE A 44 14.22 -0.94 -1.54
CA ILE A 44 13.33 -1.50 -2.56
C ILE A 44 11.93 -1.63 -1.97
N VAL A 45 10.96 -1.09 -2.70
CA VAL A 45 9.55 -1.29 -2.43
C VAL A 45 8.99 -2.23 -3.47
N LYS A 46 8.39 -3.34 -3.02
CA LYS A 46 7.74 -4.32 -3.89
C LYS A 46 6.24 -4.20 -3.76
N ILE A 47 5.54 -4.10 -4.88
CA ILE A 47 4.08 -4.18 -4.90
C ILE A 47 3.70 -5.65 -4.76
N LEU A 48 2.99 -6.00 -3.69
CA LEU A 48 2.50 -7.35 -3.44
C LEU A 48 1.12 -7.55 -4.04
N ASN A 49 0.23 -6.57 -3.87
CA ASN A 49 -1.15 -6.68 -4.33
C ASN A 49 -1.77 -5.31 -4.60
N VAL A 50 -2.72 -5.27 -5.53
CA VAL A 50 -3.55 -4.11 -5.84
C VAL A 50 -5.01 -4.56 -5.86
N SER A 51 -5.81 -4.07 -4.93
CA SER A 51 -7.23 -4.38 -4.79
C SER A 51 -8.07 -3.14 -5.07
N PHE A 52 -9.17 -3.33 -5.80
CA PHE A 52 -10.18 -2.30 -6.03
C PHE A 52 -11.40 -2.67 -5.19
N GLN A 53 -11.70 -1.88 -4.16
CA GLN A 53 -12.93 -2.03 -3.40
C GLN A 53 -14.09 -1.53 -4.27
N LYS A 54 -15.22 -2.26 -4.21
CA LYS A 54 -16.36 -2.13 -5.12
C LYS A 54 -17.45 -1.27 -4.53
#